data_AF-A0AAN7GNV5-F1
#
_entry.id   AF-A0AAN7GNV5-F1
#
_cell.length_a   1.000
_cell.length_b   1.000
_cell.length_c   1.000
_cell.angle_alpha   90.00
_cell.angle_beta   90.00
_cell.angle_gamma   90.00
#
_symmetry.space_group_name_H-M   'P 1'
#
loop_
_entity.id
_entity.type
_entity.pdbx_description
1 polymer ?
#
loop_
_entity_poly.entity_id
_entity_poly.type
_entity_poly.pdbx_seq_one_letter_code
_entity_poly.pdbx_strand_id
1 'polypeptide(L)'
;MAVLLEDIIESVELWLRLIRKPQPYVDPNLDPVLLVPGIAGSILQAVDGSNGREERVWVRIFGADYKFRTKLWSRFDTSTGKTVSLDPKSNIKVPDDRYGLYAIDVLDPDMVIGREGVCYYHDMIVEMIKWGFQEGKTLFGFGYDFRQSNRFHETLKQLAEKLESIHKASGGKKINIISHSMGGLLVKCFMCLHSDIFEKYVKSWIAIAAPFQGAPGYVTSTFLNGMSFVDGWEQNFFISKWSMHQLLIECPSIYELMACPNFHWQHLPVLEIWRKKQDEESDSHIVLESYNPSESIDIFKDALSNNSVDYDGEDIPLPFNVEILKWADETRKIMCSAKVPPGVKFYNIYGTNLETPHSVCYGSEGMPVTDLQELQFCLPTYVCVDGDGTVPVESAKADGLNAEARFGVPGEHRGILCDHHVFRIIKHWLNADSDPFYNPVNDYVILPTTFEMESHREKGVTVTSLKEEWEIISSDEYENEKRPCVSNISLSYAQNNEGKQQVQLSAVSVSVDAS
;
A
#
# COMPACT_ATOMS: atom_id res chain seq x y z
N MET A 1 -46.32 -14.71 -43.50
CA MET A 1 -45.15 -13.82 -43.41
C MET A 1 -45.26 -12.84 -42.24
N ALA A 2 -46.44 -12.31 -41.89
CA ALA A 2 -46.61 -11.46 -40.71
C ALA A 2 -46.49 -12.21 -39.36
N VAL A 3 -47.09 -13.40 -39.24
CA VAL A 3 -47.06 -14.22 -37.99
C VAL A 3 -45.65 -14.66 -37.59
N LEU A 4 -44.79 -14.95 -38.58
CA LEU A 4 -43.39 -15.33 -38.35
C LEU A 4 -42.52 -14.17 -37.84
N LEU A 5 -42.93 -12.93 -38.07
CA LEU A 5 -42.18 -11.75 -37.63
C LEU A 5 -42.50 -11.41 -36.16
N GLU A 6 -43.76 -11.59 -35.74
CA GLU A 6 -44.20 -11.41 -34.36
C GLU A 6 -43.56 -12.44 -33.42
N ASP A 7 -43.53 -13.72 -33.82
CA ASP A 7 -42.88 -14.79 -33.03
C ASP A 7 -41.36 -14.57 -32.86
N ILE A 8 -40.70 -14.02 -33.88
CA ILE A 8 -39.27 -13.67 -33.82
C ILE A 8 -39.05 -12.47 -32.90
N ILE A 9 -39.93 -11.46 -32.95
CA ILE A 9 -39.85 -10.28 -32.07
C ILE A 9 -40.08 -10.69 -30.60
N GLU A 10 -41.09 -11.52 -30.32
CA GLU A 10 -41.32 -12.04 -28.96
C GLU A 10 -40.14 -12.87 -28.45
N SER A 11 -39.56 -13.72 -29.31
CA SER A 11 -38.38 -14.53 -28.95
C SER A 11 -37.16 -13.67 -28.66
N VAL A 12 -36.95 -12.59 -29.43
CA VAL A 12 -35.88 -11.61 -29.20
C VAL A 12 -36.15 -10.80 -27.94
N GLU A 13 -37.38 -10.40 -27.65
CA GLU A 13 -37.74 -9.72 -26.40
C GLU A 13 -37.57 -10.61 -25.17
N LEU A 14 -37.96 -11.89 -25.26
CA LEU A 14 -37.72 -12.90 -24.21
C LEU A 14 -36.23 -13.13 -23.99
N TRP A 15 -35.45 -13.22 -25.07
CA TRP A 15 -33.99 -13.34 -25.01
C TRP A 15 -33.33 -12.08 -24.42
N LEU A 16 -33.80 -10.88 -24.78
CA LEU A 16 -33.36 -9.61 -24.19
C LEU A 16 -33.75 -9.48 -22.71
N ARG A 17 -34.91 -10.02 -22.30
CA ARG A 17 -35.33 -10.09 -20.89
C ARG A 17 -34.53 -11.11 -20.09
N LEU A 18 -34.11 -12.22 -20.70
CA LEU A 18 -33.20 -13.21 -20.11
C LEU A 18 -31.75 -12.69 -20.03
N ILE A 19 -31.37 -11.73 -20.89
CA ILE A 19 -30.07 -11.03 -20.89
C ILE A 19 -30.08 -9.77 -20.03
N ARG A 20 -31.24 -9.33 -19.50
CA ARG A 20 -31.25 -8.28 -18.49
C ARG A 20 -30.44 -8.77 -17.30
N LYS A 21 -29.17 -8.35 -17.25
CA LYS A 21 -28.33 -8.46 -16.07
C LYS A 21 -29.18 -7.97 -14.90
N PRO A 22 -29.29 -8.74 -13.80
CA PRO A 22 -30.01 -8.27 -12.63
C PRO A 22 -29.52 -6.86 -12.32
N GLN A 23 -30.46 -5.94 -12.10
CA GLN A 23 -30.05 -4.59 -11.67
C GLN A 23 -29.22 -4.77 -10.41
N PRO A 24 -28.01 -4.19 -10.35
CA PRO A 24 -27.18 -4.31 -9.16
C PRO A 24 -27.98 -3.82 -7.96
N TYR A 25 -27.88 -4.55 -6.84
CA TYR A 25 -28.43 -4.10 -5.57
C TYR A 25 -27.82 -2.74 -5.24
N VAL A 26 -28.66 -1.79 -4.81
CA VAL A 26 -28.21 -0.44 -4.41
C VAL A 26 -28.84 -0.14 -3.06
N ASP A 27 -28.01 0.17 -2.07
CA ASP A 27 -28.47 0.66 -0.78
C ASP A 27 -28.29 2.19 -0.72
N PRO A 28 -29.39 2.98 -0.74
CA PRO A 28 -29.30 4.44 -0.71
C PRO A 28 -28.82 5.00 0.64
N ASN A 29 -28.77 4.18 1.70
CA ASN A 29 -28.39 4.61 3.04
C ASN A 29 -26.88 4.63 3.27
N LEU A 30 -26.09 3.93 2.43
CA LEU A 30 -24.65 3.92 2.55
C LEU A 30 -24.03 5.32 2.45
N ASP A 31 -23.01 5.55 3.27
CA ASP A 31 -22.19 6.76 3.18
C ASP A 31 -21.16 6.61 2.06
N PRO A 32 -20.81 7.69 1.34
CA PRO A 32 -19.91 7.61 0.21
C PRO A 32 -18.50 7.17 0.60
N VAL A 33 -17.84 6.45 -0.29
CA VAL A 33 -16.46 5.97 -0.14
C VAL A 33 -15.58 6.54 -1.24
N LEU A 34 -14.38 6.98 -0.84
CA LEU A 34 -13.29 7.39 -1.72
C LEU A 34 -12.11 6.44 -1.59
N LEU A 35 -11.73 5.78 -2.67
CA LEU A 35 -10.56 4.90 -2.76
C LEU A 35 -9.32 5.69 -3.20
N VAL A 36 -8.21 5.57 -2.47
CA VAL A 36 -6.95 6.30 -2.72
C VAL A 36 -5.78 5.32 -2.86
N PRO A 37 -5.12 5.24 -4.03
CA PRO A 37 -4.09 4.25 -4.34
C PRO A 37 -2.74 4.56 -3.69
N GLY A 38 -1.82 3.61 -3.77
CA GLY A 38 -0.43 3.76 -3.36
C GLY A 38 0.47 4.28 -4.47
N ILE A 39 1.78 4.25 -4.21
CA ILE A 39 2.79 4.56 -5.23
C ILE A 39 2.62 3.64 -6.44
N ALA A 40 2.69 4.21 -7.64
CA ALA A 40 2.49 3.50 -8.89
C ALA A 40 1.09 2.86 -9.10
N GLY A 41 0.16 3.04 -8.16
CA GLY A 41 -1.20 2.46 -8.21
C GLY A 41 -2.24 3.31 -8.97
N SER A 42 -1.79 4.27 -9.78
CA SER A 42 -2.64 5.11 -10.63
C SER A 42 -2.21 5.02 -12.09
N ILE A 43 -3.15 4.94 -13.02
CA ILE A 43 -2.89 5.11 -14.46
C ILE A 43 -2.41 6.55 -14.72
N LEU A 44 -1.32 6.69 -15.47
CA LEU A 44 -0.82 7.98 -15.98
C LEU A 44 -0.93 8.03 -17.51
N GLN A 45 -1.39 9.18 -18.00
CA GLN A 45 -1.43 9.51 -19.41
C GLN A 45 -0.51 10.70 -19.70
N ALA A 46 0.21 10.63 -20.82
CA ALA A 46 0.87 11.79 -21.40
C ALA A 46 -0.10 12.49 -22.35
N VAL A 47 -0.26 13.80 -22.18
CA VAL A 47 -1.10 14.68 -22.98
C VAL A 47 -0.20 15.57 -23.81
N ASP A 48 -0.25 15.43 -25.12
CA ASP A 48 0.50 16.26 -26.07
C ASP A 48 -0.08 17.69 -26.06
N GLY A 49 0.76 18.67 -25.70
CA GLY A 49 0.36 20.08 -25.60
C GLY A 49 -0.02 20.73 -26.93
N SER A 50 0.36 20.15 -28.08
CA SER A 50 0.09 20.70 -29.41
C SER A 50 -1.29 20.30 -29.96
N ASN A 51 -1.76 19.10 -29.64
CA ASN A 51 -2.98 18.52 -30.23
C ASN A 51 -3.95 17.93 -29.19
N GLY A 52 -3.58 17.91 -27.90
CA GLY A 52 -4.39 17.39 -26.81
C GLY A 52 -4.55 15.87 -26.80
N ARG A 53 -3.80 15.13 -27.63
CA ARG A 53 -3.88 13.68 -27.70
C ARG A 53 -3.34 13.07 -26.41
N GLU A 54 -4.15 12.22 -25.81
CA GLU A 54 -3.80 11.47 -24.60
C GLU A 54 -3.25 10.09 -25.00
N GLU A 55 -2.16 9.68 -24.36
CA GLU A 55 -1.57 8.35 -24.49
C GLU A 55 -1.30 7.78 -23.10
N ARG A 56 -1.79 6.56 -22.79
CA ARG A 56 -1.45 5.86 -21.53
C ARG A 56 0.04 5.51 -21.52
N VAL A 57 0.78 6.02 -20.55
CA VAL A 57 2.22 5.77 -20.37
C VAL A 57 2.53 4.89 -19.17
N TRP A 58 1.58 4.77 -18.23
CA TRP A 58 1.64 3.87 -17.08
C TRP A 58 0.20 3.49 -16.63
N VAL A 59 -0.12 2.27 -16.20
CA VAL A 59 0.66 1.04 -16.45
C VAL A 59 0.39 0.59 -17.89
N ARG A 60 1.44 0.08 -18.52
CA ARG A 60 1.42 -0.48 -19.87
C ARG A 60 2.41 -1.62 -19.89
N ILE A 61 2.08 -2.69 -20.59
CA ILE A 61 3.03 -3.79 -20.88
C ILE A 61 3.62 -3.62 -22.29
N PHE A 62 2.80 -3.41 -23.31
CA PHE A 62 3.32 -3.36 -24.69
C PHE A 62 4.08 -2.06 -24.99
N GLY A 63 5.39 -2.16 -25.24
CA GLY A 63 6.24 -1.00 -25.51
C GLY A 63 6.41 -0.09 -24.28
N ALA A 64 6.21 -0.66 -23.09
CA ALA A 64 6.24 0.04 -21.81
C ALA A 64 7.52 0.85 -21.64
N ASP A 65 8.68 0.19 -21.75
CA ASP A 65 9.98 0.79 -21.51
C ASP A 65 10.27 1.96 -22.46
N TYR A 66 9.99 1.82 -23.77
CA TYR A 66 10.17 2.92 -24.74
C TYR A 66 9.29 4.13 -24.42
N LYS A 67 8.01 3.92 -24.12
CA LYS A 67 7.08 5.01 -23.80
C LYS A 67 7.40 5.65 -22.46
N PHE A 68 7.82 4.85 -21.49
CA PHE A 68 8.25 5.31 -20.19
C PHE A 68 9.48 6.23 -20.32
N ARG A 69 10.50 5.81 -21.06
CA ARG A 69 11.71 6.62 -21.30
C ARG A 69 11.42 7.92 -22.05
N THR A 70 10.57 7.86 -23.08
CA THR A 70 10.29 9.03 -23.94
C THR A 70 9.25 10.00 -23.40
N LYS A 71 8.45 9.61 -22.40
CA LYS A 71 7.32 10.43 -21.91
C LYS A 71 7.25 10.59 -20.41
N LEU A 72 7.79 9.65 -19.63
CA LEU A 72 7.60 9.62 -18.18
C LEU A 72 8.87 9.91 -17.40
N TRP A 73 10.06 9.63 -17.93
CA TRP A 73 11.31 10.13 -17.34
C TRP A 73 11.20 11.62 -17.04
N SER A 74 11.68 12.00 -15.86
CA SER A 74 11.33 13.25 -15.24
C SER A 74 12.52 13.92 -14.59
N ARG A 75 12.35 15.20 -14.29
CA ARG A 75 13.25 16.00 -13.46
C ARG A 75 12.44 16.75 -12.41
N PHE A 76 12.96 16.83 -11.20
CA PHE A 76 12.38 17.64 -10.15
C PHE A 76 12.78 19.10 -10.33
N ASP A 77 11.78 19.96 -10.45
CA ASP A 77 11.95 21.41 -10.46
C ASP A 77 11.87 21.93 -9.03
N THR A 78 13.03 22.30 -8.46
CA THR A 78 13.14 22.81 -7.08
C THR A 78 12.44 24.15 -6.87
N SER A 79 12.21 24.92 -7.93
CA SER A 79 11.56 26.23 -7.83
C SER A 79 10.04 26.12 -7.62
N THR A 80 9.43 25.10 -8.22
CA THR A 80 8.00 24.81 -8.13
C THR A 80 7.68 23.65 -7.19
N GLY A 81 8.67 22.82 -6.91
CA GLY A 81 8.49 21.59 -6.15
C GLY A 81 7.77 20.49 -6.90
N LYS A 82 7.81 20.54 -8.24
CA LYS A 82 7.08 19.64 -9.13
C LYS A 82 8.05 18.73 -9.88
N THR A 83 7.72 17.46 -9.97
CA THR A 83 8.40 16.53 -10.90
C THR A 83 7.76 16.68 -12.28
N VAL A 84 8.54 17.14 -13.25
CA VAL A 84 8.09 17.41 -14.63
C VAL A 84 8.72 16.40 -15.60
N SER A 85 7.99 16.05 -16.67
CA SER A 85 8.53 15.16 -17.71
C SER A 85 9.71 15.82 -18.43
N LEU A 86 10.69 15.01 -18.86
CA LEU A 86 11.77 15.45 -19.74
C LEU A 86 11.27 15.78 -21.15
N ASP A 87 10.09 15.29 -21.55
CA ASP A 87 9.45 15.70 -22.80
C ASP A 87 8.72 17.04 -22.63
N PRO A 88 9.25 18.15 -23.18
CA PRO A 88 8.66 19.47 -23.00
C PRO A 88 7.29 19.61 -23.69
N LYS A 89 6.93 18.67 -24.58
CA LYS A 89 5.65 18.70 -25.30
C LYS A 89 4.55 17.95 -24.57
N SER A 90 4.86 17.17 -23.55
CA SER A 90 3.89 16.32 -22.87
C SER A 90 3.67 16.77 -21.43
N ASN A 91 2.40 16.83 -21.02
CA ASN A 91 2.03 16.95 -19.62
C ASN A 91 1.45 15.64 -19.12
N ILE A 92 1.74 15.28 -17.88
CA ILE A 92 1.19 14.06 -17.29
C ILE A 92 -0.14 14.37 -16.61
N LYS A 93 -1.13 13.52 -16.86
CA LYS A 93 -2.48 13.61 -16.33
C LYS A 93 -2.91 12.23 -15.82
N VAL A 94 -3.71 12.24 -14.75
CA VAL A 94 -4.41 11.06 -14.27
C VAL A 94 -5.84 11.08 -14.82
N PRO A 95 -6.34 9.98 -15.41
CA PRO A 95 -7.72 9.88 -15.85
C PRO A 95 -8.72 10.02 -14.68
N ASP A 96 -9.81 10.75 -14.89
CA ASP A 96 -10.93 10.85 -13.92
C ASP A 96 -12.17 10.04 -14.39
N ASP A 97 -12.03 9.23 -15.43
CA ASP A 97 -13.06 8.33 -15.93
C ASP A 97 -13.60 7.39 -14.84
N ARG A 98 -14.87 6.99 -14.96
CA ARG A 98 -15.59 6.26 -13.90
C ARG A 98 -15.41 6.92 -12.53
N TYR A 99 -15.49 8.25 -12.50
CA TYR A 99 -15.39 9.03 -11.27
C TYR A 99 -14.07 8.79 -10.52
N GLY A 100 -12.99 8.59 -11.28
CA GLY A 100 -11.64 8.28 -10.80
C GLY A 100 -11.38 6.80 -10.51
N LEU A 101 -12.39 5.93 -10.57
CA LEU A 101 -12.20 4.48 -10.36
C LEU A 101 -11.40 3.84 -11.50
N TYR A 102 -11.55 4.32 -12.75
CA TYR A 102 -10.82 3.76 -13.88
C TYR A 102 -9.30 3.80 -13.67
N ALA A 103 -8.78 4.87 -13.07
CA ALA A 103 -7.34 5.03 -12.87
C ALA A 103 -6.74 4.05 -11.86
N ILE A 104 -7.55 3.39 -11.02
CA ILE A 104 -7.10 2.59 -9.88
C ILE A 104 -7.67 1.16 -9.87
N ASP A 105 -8.55 0.82 -10.81
CA ASP A 105 -9.25 -0.47 -10.87
C ASP A 105 -8.34 -1.57 -11.45
N VAL A 106 -8.12 -1.55 -12.77
CA VAL A 106 -7.21 -2.44 -13.50
C VAL A 106 -6.16 -1.56 -14.17
N LEU A 107 -4.90 -1.65 -13.73
CA LEU A 107 -3.87 -0.68 -14.09
C LEU A 107 -3.44 -0.79 -15.57
N ASP A 108 -3.51 -1.98 -16.17
CA ASP A 108 -3.40 -2.18 -17.62
C ASP A 108 -4.66 -2.86 -18.19
N PRO A 109 -5.68 -2.08 -18.58
CA PRO A 109 -6.95 -2.64 -19.05
C PRO A 109 -6.85 -3.30 -20.43
N ASP A 110 -5.78 -3.02 -21.20
CA ASP A 110 -5.58 -3.62 -22.53
C ASP A 110 -5.01 -5.04 -22.42
N MET A 111 -4.57 -5.47 -21.22
CA MET A 111 -4.11 -6.83 -20.98
C MET A 111 -5.30 -7.78 -20.77
N VAL A 112 -5.56 -8.61 -21.79
CA VAL A 112 -6.66 -9.60 -21.78
C VAL A 112 -6.23 -10.93 -21.16
N ILE A 113 -4.97 -11.34 -21.32
CA ILE A 113 -4.40 -12.58 -20.76
C ILE A 113 -3.54 -12.20 -19.55
N GLY A 114 -3.74 -12.82 -18.38
CA GLY A 114 -2.99 -12.47 -17.16
C GLY A 114 -3.52 -11.24 -16.43
N ARG A 115 -4.73 -10.79 -16.75
CA ARG A 115 -5.38 -9.58 -16.20
C ARG A 115 -5.34 -9.47 -14.67
N GLU A 116 -5.42 -10.59 -13.97
CA GLU A 116 -5.29 -10.66 -12.50
C GLU A 116 -3.98 -10.03 -12.00
N GLY A 117 -2.89 -10.13 -12.77
CA GLY A 117 -1.59 -9.55 -12.44
C GLY A 117 -1.54 -8.02 -12.43
N VAL A 118 -2.53 -7.35 -13.04
CA VAL A 118 -2.64 -5.87 -13.11
C VAL A 118 -3.93 -5.33 -12.46
N CYS A 119 -4.74 -6.21 -11.88
CA CYS A 119 -5.83 -5.80 -10.99
C CYS A 119 -5.24 -5.16 -9.73
N TYR A 120 -5.80 -4.02 -9.33
CA TYR A 120 -5.37 -3.31 -8.14
C TYR A 120 -6.52 -3.14 -7.14
N TYR A 121 -7.45 -2.18 -7.34
CA TYR A 121 -8.68 -2.12 -6.53
C TYR A 121 -9.84 -2.96 -7.07
N HIS A 122 -9.63 -3.71 -8.16
CA HIS A 122 -10.70 -4.40 -8.89
C HIS A 122 -11.64 -5.20 -7.98
N ASP A 123 -11.09 -6.10 -7.17
CA ASP A 123 -11.90 -7.00 -6.35
C ASP A 123 -12.62 -6.25 -5.23
N MET A 124 -11.97 -5.25 -4.63
CA MET A 124 -12.61 -4.36 -3.65
C MET A 124 -13.79 -3.59 -4.27
N ILE A 125 -13.62 -3.03 -5.47
CA ILE A 125 -14.70 -2.33 -6.19
C ILE A 125 -15.86 -3.29 -6.47
N VAL A 126 -15.56 -4.50 -6.94
CA VAL A 126 -16.56 -5.54 -7.21
C VAL A 126 -17.33 -5.92 -5.95
N GLU A 127 -16.65 -6.14 -4.83
CA GLU A 127 -17.30 -6.46 -3.54
C GLU A 127 -18.15 -5.31 -3.03
N MET A 128 -17.66 -4.07 -3.10
CA MET A 128 -18.44 -2.90 -2.68
C MET A 128 -19.71 -2.74 -3.53
N ILE A 129 -19.65 -2.97 -4.84
CA ILE A 129 -20.86 -2.95 -5.68
C ILE A 129 -21.85 -4.05 -5.23
N LYS A 130 -21.37 -5.24 -4.84
CA LYS A 130 -22.24 -6.30 -4.27
C LYS A 130 -22.87 -5.88 -2.94
N TRP A 131 -22.20 -5.07 -2.13
CA TRP A 131 -22.72 -4.56 -0.86
C TRP A 131 -23.75 -3.44 -1.03
N GLY A 132 -23.97 -2.94 -2.25
CA GLY A 132 -24.96 -1.90 -2.55
C GLY A 132 -24.39 -0.53 -2.90
N PHE A 133 -23.06 -0.39 -3.02
CA PHE A 133 -22.43 0.84 -3.46
C PHE A 133 -22.67 1.11 -4.95
N GLN A 134 -22.76 2.38 -5.33
CA GLN A 134 -22.99 2.82 -6.69
C GLN A 134 -21.89 3.79 -7.14
N GLU A 135 -21.19 3.44 -8.23
CA GLU A 135 -20.20 4.32 -8.85
C GLU A 135 -20.80 5.70 -9.16
N GLY A 136 -20.09 6.77 -8.79
CA GLY A 136 -20.53 8.15 -9.05
C GLY A 136 -21.60 8.69 -8.11
N LYS A 137 -22.10 7.87 -7.18
CA LYS A 137 -23.00 8.33 -6.10
C LYS A 137 -22.49 8.01 -4.71
N THR A 138 -22.02 6.79 -4.47
CA THR A 138 -21.50 6.36 -3.18
C THR A 138 -20.13 5.68 -3.28
N LEU A 139 -19.61 5.43 -4.49
CA LEU A 139 -18.27 4.89 -4.71
C LEU A 139 -17.49 5.72 -5.73
N PHE A 140 -16.28 6.11 -5.34
CA PHE A 140 -15.42 7.01 -6.09
C PHE A 140 -13.95 6.60 -5.95
N GLY A 141 -13.13 6.94 -6.95
CA GLY A 141 -11.68 6.77 -6.90
C GLY A 141 -10.97 8.10 -6.97
N PHE A 142 -9.75 8.15 -6.45
CA PHE A 142 -8.85 9.29 -6.56
C PHE A 142 -7.45 8.81 -6.93
N GLY A 143 -7.23 8.59 -8.23
CA GLY A 143 -5.88 8.44 -8.76
C GLY A 143 -5.13 9.77 -8.69
N TYR A 144 -3.81 9.71 -8.52
CA TYR A 144 -2.94 10.89 -8.47
C TYR A 144 -1.58 10.60 -9.11
N ASP A 145 -0.86 11.66 -9.47
CA ASP A 145 0.49 11.54 -10.00
C ASP A 145 1.46 11.15 -8.88
N PHE A 146 1.70 9.83 -8.76
CA PHE A 146 2.52 9.24 -7.71
C PHE A 146 4.00 9.67 -7.77
N ARG A 147 4.43 10.41 -8.80
CA ARG A 147 5.78 10.97 -8.87
C ARG A 147 5.95 12.15 -7.92
N GLN A 148 4.87 12.88 -7.65
CA GLN A 148 4.88 14.09 -6.84
C GLN A 148 4.99 13.77 -5.33
N SER A 149 5.39 14.77 -4.56
CA SER A 149 5.37 14.72 -3.10
C SER A 149 3.94 14.56 -2.55
N ASN A 150 3.79 13.86 -1.43
CA ASN A 150 2.52 13.74 -0.71
C ASN A 150 1.98 15.09 -0.18
N ARG A 151 2.83 16.14 -0.11
CA ARG A 151 2.40 17.51 0.21
C ARG A 151 2.34 18.44 -1.01
N PHE A 152 2.41 17.90 -2.22
CA PHE A 152 2.36 18.72 -3.43
C PHE A 152 1.00 19.42 -3.57
N HIS A 153 1.03 20.75 -3.64
CA HIS A 153 -0.15 21.59 -3.49
C HIS A 153 -1.24 21.34 -4.56
N GLU A 154 -0.87 21.01 -5.81
CA GLU A 154 -1.87 20.71 -6.85
C GLU A 154 -2.63 19.41 -6.53
N THR A 155 -1.93 18.37 -6.06
CA THR A 155 -2.55 17.10 -5.66
C THR A 155 -3.48 17.29 -4.45
N LEU A 156 -3.03 18.03 -3.44
CA LEU A 156 -3.86 18.34 -2.26
C LEU A 156 -5.10 19.15 -2.64
N LYS A 157 -4.96 20.12 -3.54
CA LYS A 157 -6.09 20.90 -4.07
C LYS A 157 -7.08 20.00 -4.82
N GLN A 158 -6.60 19.12 -5.69
CA GLN A 158 -7.46 18.16 -6.40
C GLN A 158 -8.19 17.23 -5.43
N LEU A 159 -7.54 16.78 -4.36
CA LEU A 159 -8.20 15.97 -3.32
C LEU A 159 -9.30 16.76 -2.60
N ALA A 160 -9.06 18.02 -2.25
CA ALA A 160 -10.09 18.88 -1.65
C ALA A 160 -11.30 19.07 -2.58
N GLU A 161 -11.06 19.36 -3.87
CA GLU A 161 -12.11 19.50 -4.89
C GLU A 161 -12.88 18.18 -5.08
N LYS A 162 -12.18 17.05 -5.05
CA LYS A 162 -12.80 15.72 -5.13
C LYS A 162 -13.71 15.46 -3.94
N LEU A 163 -13.27 15.73 -2.71
CA LEU A 163 -14.09 15.57 -1.50
C LEU A 163 -15.35 16.44 -1.55
N GLU A 164 -15.25 17.69 -1.97
CA GLU A 164 -16.42 18.57 -2.15
C GLU A 164 -17.38 18.01 -3.20
N SER A 165 -16.87 17.54 -4.35
CA SER A 165 -17.69 16.98 -5.41
C SER A 165 -18.46 15.73 -4.96
N ILE A 166 -17.81 14.84 -4.20
CA ILE A 166 -18.42 13.63 -3.66
C ILE A 166 -19.49 13.99 -2.63
N HIS A 167 -19.19 14.92 -1.72
CA HIS A 167 -20.14 15.38 -0.72
C HIS A 167 -21.44 15.90 -1.37
N LYS A 168 -21.30 16.68 -2.45
CA LYS A 168 -22.45 17.16 -3.24
C LYS A 168 -23.20 16.03 -3.95
N ALA A 169 -22.48 15.12 -4.62
CA ALA A 169 -23.07 14.00 -5.34
C ALA A 169 -23.81 13.02 -4.42
N SER A 170 -23.38 12.94 -3.15
CA SER A 170 -23.89 12.03 -2.13
C SER A 170 -24.96 12.65 -1.23
N GLY A 171 -25.56 13.77 -1.65
CA GLY A 171 -26.63 14.43 -0.89
C GLY A 171 -26.19 15.06 0.43
N GLY A 172 -24.92 15.47 0.55
CA GLY A 172 -24.37 16.10 1.75
C GLY A 172 -23.90 15.11 2.82
N LYS A 173 -23.75 13.82 2.50
CA LYS A 173 -23.16 12.83 3.42
C LYS A 173 -21.65 13.04 3.57
N LYS A 174 -21.11 12.75 4.74
CA LYS A 174 -19.67 12.70 4.98
C LYS A 174 -19.07 11.42 4.37
N ILE A 175 -17.77 11.45 4.05
CA ILE A 175 -17.09 10.48 3.20
C ILE A 175 -16.21 9.56 4.04
N ASN A 176 -16.21 8.27 3.73
CA ASN A 176 -15.24 7.31 4.23
C ASN A 176 -14.07 7.21 3.23
N ILE A 177 -12.85 7.47 3.66
CA ILE A 177 -11.66 7.33 2.81
C ILE A 177 -11.05 5.97 3.07
N ILE A 178 -10.75 5.20 2.01
CA ILE A 178 -9.95 3.98 2.09
C ILE A 178 -8.69 4.21 1.27
N SER A 179 -7.54 4.20 1.93
CA SER A 179 -6.25 4.44 1.28
C SER A 179 -5.35 3.23 1.39
N HIS A 180 -4.57 2.95 0.33
CA HIS A 180 -3.59 1.88 0.34
C HIS A 180 -2.15 2.42 0.26
N SER A 181 -1.23 1.79 0.99
CA SER A 181 0.21 2.04 0.88
C SER A 181 0.53 3.54 1.01
N MET A 182 1.31 4.11 0.08
CA MET A 182 1.64 5.54 0.07
C MET A 182 0.42 6.47 0.03
N GLY A 183 -0.74 6.01 -0.44
CA GLY A 183 -1.98 6.78 -0.37
C GLY A 183 -2.36 7.15 1.07
N GLY A 184 -1.99 6.31 2.04
CA GLY A 184 -2.14 6.64 3.46
C GLY A 184 -1.27 7.83 3.89
N LEU A 185 -0.08 7.99 3.33
CA LEU A 185 0.79 9.16 3.59
C LEU A 185 0.21 10.42 2.95
N LEU A 186 -0.31 10.33 1.72
CA LEU A 186 -1.02 11.42 1.06
C LEU A 186 -2.22 11.92 1.90
N VAL A 187 -3.06 10.98 2.36
CA VAL A 187 -4.22 11.31 3.19
C VAL A 187 -3.80 11.91 4.53
N LYS A 188 -2.74 11.37 5.16
CA LYS A 188 -2.18 11.92 6.42
C LYS A 188 -1.65 13.34 6.24
N CYS A 189 -0.91 13.61 5.15
CA CYS A 189 -0.44 14.94 4.78
C CYS A 189 -1.61 15.90 4.58
N PHE A 190 -2.61 15.49 3.80
CA PHE A 190 -3.80 16.29 3.55
C PHE A 190 -4.56 16.61 4.83
N MET A 191 -4.79 15.61 5.70
CA MET A 191 -5.43 15.79 7.00
C MET A 191 -4.68 16.81 7.87
N CYS A 192 -3.34 16.77 7.88
CA CYS A 192 -2.54 17.71 8.67
C CYS A 192 -2.58 19.14 8.12
N LEU A 193 -2.51 19.32 6.80
CA LEU A 193 -2.40 20.64 6.15
C LEU A 193 -3.77 21.30 5.89
N HIS A 194 -4.82 20.50 5.76
CA HIS A 194 -6.19 20.91 5.43
C HIS A 194 -7.19 20.30 6.43
N SER A 195 -6.87 20.36 7.72
CA SER A 195 -7.66 19.76 8.80
C SER A 195 -9.12 20.22 8.82
N ASP A 196 -9.39 21.47 8.46
CA ASP A 196 -10.74 22.05 8.39
C ASP A 196 -11.57 21.41 7.27
N ILE A 197 -10.96 21.23 6.09
CA ILE A 197 -11.60 20.54 4.95
C ILE A 197 -11.81 19.06 5.28
N PHE A 198 -10.82 18.43 5.89
CA PHE A 198 -10.88 17.03 6.29
C PHE A 198 -12.01 16.80 7.30
N GLU A 199 -12.06 17.59 8.38
CA GLU A 199 -13.12 17.51 9.39
C GLU A 199 -14.51 17.77 8.82
N LYS A 200 -14.62 18.70 7.87
CA LYS A 200 -15.89 19.04 7.20
C LYS A 200 -16.44 17.87 6.39
N TYR A 201 -15.61 17.24 5.56
CA TYR A 201 -16.08 16.28 4.57
C TYR A 201 -15.90 14.81 4.95
N VAL A 202 -14.94 14.47 5.83
CA VAL A 202 -14.58 13.09 6.13
C VAL A 202 -15.32 12.60 7.38
N LYS A 203 -15.86 11.38 7.30
CA LYS A 203 -16.49 10.63 8.41
C LYS A 203 -15.48 9.69 9.05
N SER A 204 -14.79 8.91 8.23
CA SER A 204 -13.78 7.97 8.67
C SER A 204 -12.67 7.82 7.64
N TRP A 205 -11.51 7.37 8.09
CA TRP A 205 -10.38 7.01 7.24
C TRP A 205 -9.85 5.63 7.64
N ILE A 206 -9.80 4.72 6.67
CA ILE A 206 -9.23 3.38 6.79
C ILE A 206 -7.93 3.37 5.98
N ALA A 207 -6.79 3.26 6.67
CA ALA A 207 -5.50 3.05 6.03
C ALA A 207 -5.20 1.56 5.93
N ILE A 208 -4.76 1.10 4.75
CA ILE A 208 -4.38 -0.29 4.49
C ILE A 208 -2.90 -0.31 4.08
N ALA A 209 -2.08 -1.08 4.79
CA ALA A 209 -0.66 -1.29 4.51
C ALA A 209 0.15 0.01 4.34
N ALA A 210 -0.20 1.08 5.08
CA ALA A 210 0.44 2.38 4.92
C ALA A 210 1.83 2.41 5.60
N PRO A 211 2.91 2.77 4.89
CA PRO A 211 4.27 2.80 5.43
C PRO A 211 4.53 4.09 6.23
N PHE A 212 3.90 4.25 7.41
CA PHE A 212 3.97 5.51 8.17
C PHE A 212 5.38 5.95 8.56
N GLN A 213 6.34 5.02 8.67
CA GLN A 213 7.76 5.31 8.94
C GLN A 213 8.68 4.90 7.77
N GLY A 214 8.10 4.58 6.61
CA GLY A 214 8.82 4.15 5.42
C GLY A 214 8.95 2.64 5.25
N ALA A 215 9.56 2.22 4.14
CA ALA A 215 9.82 0.84 3.76
C ALA A 215 11.34 0.64 3.53
N PRO A 216 12.13 0.54 4.61
CA PRO A 216 13.58 0.79 4.60
C PRO A 216 14.37 -0.07 3.61
N GLY A 217 14.20 -1.40 3.66
CA GLY A 217 14.96 -2.32 2.81
C GLY A 217 14.57 -2.22 1.34
N TYR A 218 13.27 -2.17 1.08
CA TYR A 218 12.74 -2.06 -0.28
C TYR A 218 13.18 -0.76 -0.97
N VAL A 219 13.07 0.38 -0.27
CA VAL A 219 13.44 1.70 -0.80
C VAL A 219 14.95 1.84 -0.98
N THR A 220 15.76 1.35 -0.03
CA THR A 220 17.23 1.34 -0.15
C THR A 220 17.69 0.58 -1.39
N SER A 221 17.15 -0.61 -1.63
CA SER A 221 17.48 -1.38 -2.84
C SER A 221 16.93 -0.72 -4.12
N THR A 222 15.82 0.00 -4.04
CA THR A 222 15.29 0.78 -5.17
C THR A 222 16.27 1.89 -5.59
N PHE A 223 16.88 2.61 -4.65
CA PHE A 223 17.88 3.64 -4.96
C PHE A 223 19.17 3.09 -5.55
N LEU A 224 19.57 1.86 -5.23
CA LEU A 224 20.85 1.30 -5.65
C LEU A 224 20.72 0.44 -6.91
N ASN A 225 19.66 -0.38 -7.03
CA ASN A 225 19.49 -1.35 -8.12
C ASN A 225 18.28 -1.08 -9.02
N GLY A 226 17.42 -0.13 -8.67
CA GLY A 226 16.11 0.02 -9.26
C GLY A 226 15.13 -1.08 -8.85
N MET A 227 13.91 -1.00 -9.38
CA MET A 227 12.82 -1.91 -9.01
C MET A 227 12.00 -2.36 -10.22
N SER A 228 11.35 -3.52 -10.09
CA SER A 228 10.35 -4.02 -11.03
C SER A 228 9.06 -4.31 -10.27
N PHE A 229 7.92 -3.98 -10.88
CA PHE A 229 6.58 -4.26 -10.32
C PHE A 229 5.97 -5.57 -10.85
N VAL A 230 6.73 -6.30 -11.67
CA VAL A 230 6.35 -7.58 -12.26
C VAL A 230 7.46 -8.57 -11.96
N ASP A 231 7.11 -9.82 -11.67
CA ASP A 231 8.05 -10.91 -11.40
C ASP A 231 8.05 -11.96 -12.53
N GLY A 232 9.16 -12.68 -12.66
CA GLY A 232 9.30 -13.76 -13.64
C GLY A 232 9.51 -13.30 -15.08
N TRP A 233 9.04 -14.10 -16.04
CA TRP A 233 9.33 -13.94 -17.47
C TRP A 233 8.72 -12.66 -18.08
N GLU A 234 7.66 -12.13 -17.46
CA GLU A 234 6.94 -10.93 -17.88
C GLU A 234 7.78 -9.64 -17.70
N GLN A 235 8.80 -9.67 -16.83
CA GLN A 235 9.77 -8.58 -16.66
C GLN A 235 10.43 -8.17 -17.99
N ASN A 236 10.65 -9.14 -18.90
CA ASN A 236 11.30 -8.88 -20.20
C ASN A 236 10.44 -8.02 -21.15
N PHE A 237 9.14 -7.95 -20.90
CA PHE A 237 8.20 -7.13 -21.69
C PHE A 237 7.81 -5.86 -20.95
N PHE A 238 8.26 -5.68 -19.71
CA PHE A 238 7.92 -4.58 -18.85
C PHE A 238 9.03 -3.52 -18.79
N ILE A 239 8.86 -2.50 -17.95
CA ILE A 239 9.87 -1.44 -17.75
C ILE A 239 11.09 -2.05 -17.05
N SER A 240 12.27 -1.82 -17.62
CA SER A 240 13.52 -2.28 -17.02
C SER A 240 13.74 -1.65 -15.64
N LYS A 241 14.35 -2.39 -14.70
CA LYS A 241 14.64 -1.89 -13.34
C LYS A 241 15.37 -0.55 -13.36
N TRP A 242 16.33 -0.42 -14.28
CA TRP A 242 17.09 0.81 -14.44
C TRP A 242 16.24 1.93 -15.03
N SER A 243 15.42 1.69 -16.05
CA SER A 243 14.53 2.76 -16.55
C SER A 243 13.58 3.27 -15.46
N MET A 244 13.04 2.38 -14.61
CA MET A 244 12.25 2.75 -13.44
C MET A 244 13.07 3.55 -12.42
N HIS A 245 14.30 3.12 -12.12
CA HIS A 245 15.23 3.85 -11.27
C HIS A 245 15.40 5.31 -11.72
N GLN A 246 15.65 5.53 -13.02
CA GLN A 246 15.87 6.86 -13.57
C GLN A 246 14.63 7.77 -13.49
N LEU A 247 13.42 7.20 -13.43
CA LEU A 247 12.23 7.97 -13.07
C LEU A 247 12.25 8.34 -11.59
N LEU A 248 12.37 7.32 -10.73
CA LEU A 248 12.14 7.45 -9.29
C LEU A 248 13.17 8.34 -8.61
N ILE A 249 14.41 8.39 -9.10
CA ILE A 249 15.47 9.23 -8.53
C ILE A 249 15.11 10.73 -8.53
N GLU A 250 14.19 11.16 -9.40
CA GLU A 250 13.66 12.52 -9.51
C GLU A 250 12.21 12.66 -9.00
N CYS A 251 11.69 11.66 -8.28
CA CYS A 251 10.34 11.65 -7.72
C CYS A 251 10.37 11.83 -6.20
N PRO A 252 9.83 12.91 -5.61
CA PRO A 252 9.74 13.06 -4.16
C PRO A 252 9.05 11.91 -3.41
N SER A 253 8.14 11.20 -4.06
CA SER A 253 7.44 10.07 -3.48
C SER A 253 8.36 8.97 -2.95
N ILE A 254 9.42 8.59 -3.69
CA ILE A 254 10.31 7.51 -3.23
C ILE A 254 11.17 7.94 -2.02
N TYR A 255 11.55 9.22 -1.96
CA TYR A 255 12.31 9.78 -0.82
C TYR A 255 11.44 9.88 0.44
N GLU A 256 10.13 10.08 0.27
CA GLU A 256 9.16 10.09 1.37
C GLU A 256 8.86 8.69 1.92
N LEU A 257 9.24 7.63 1.20
CA LEU A 257 9.15 6.23 1.63
C LEU A 257 10.45 5.71 2.30
N MET A 258 11.51 6.51 2.33
CA MET A 258 12.76 6.15 3.04
C MET A 258 12.51 5.92 4.53
N ALA A 259 13.39 5.13 5.15
CA ALA A 259 13.39 4.92 6.59
C ALA A 259 13.39 6.26 7.34
N CYS A 260 12.43 6.46 8.25
CA CYS A 260 12.40 7.66 9.08
C CYS A 260 13.61 7.69 10.03
N PRO A 261 14.54 8.66 9.91
CA PRO A 261 15.76 8.67 10.75
C PRO A 261 15.47 9.02 12.22
N ASN A 262 14.35 9.70 12.48
CA ASN A 262 13.94 10.14 13.82
C ASN A 262 13.00 9.14 14.51
N PHE A 263 12.67 8.03 13.84
CA PHE A 263 11.84 6.98 14.41
C PHE A 263 12.69 6.00 15.21
N HIS A 264 12.19 5.59 16.37
CA HIS A 264 12.87 4.63 17.25
C HIS A 264 12.49 3.22 16.84
N TRP A 265 13.17 2.71 15.81
CA TRP A 265 13.00 1.32 15.35
C TRP A 265 13.44 0.32 16.43
N GLN A 266 12.71 -0.80 16.56
CA GLN A 266 13.08 -1.91 17.43
C GLN A 266 14.48 -2.45 17.07
N HIS A 267 14.73 -2.56 15.77
CA HIS A 267 16.04 -2.82 15.20
C HIS A 267 16.31 -1.71 14.19
N LEU A 268 17.46 -1.04 14.26
CA LEU A 268 17.77 0.04 13.33
C LEU A 268 17.96 -0.53 11.91
N PRO A 269 17.22 -0.07 10.89
CA PRO A 269 17.47 -0.49 9.51
C PRO A 269 18.82 0.06 9.06
N VAL A 270 19.62 -0.80 8.45
CA VAL A 270 20.99 -0.47 8.00
C VAL A 270 21.20 -0.87 6.55
N LEU A 271 22.08 -0.13 5.88
CA LEU A 271 22.72 -0.53 4.63
C LEU A 271 24.08 -1.13 5.00
N GLU A 272 24.30 -2.37 4.66
CA GLU A 272 25.56 -3.07 4.92
C GLU A 272 26.31 -3.35 3.62
N ILE A 273 27.63 -3.20 3.66
CA ILE A 273 28.48 -3.42 2.48
C ILE A 273 29.76 -4.13 2.92
N TRP A 274 30.02 -5.28 2.32
CA TRP A 274 31.31 -5.96 2.43
C TRP A 274 32.36 -5.18 1.62
N ARG A 275 33.34 -4.60 2.29
CA ARG A 275 34.34 -3.70 1.70
C ARG A 275 35.76 -4.24 1.92
N LYS A 276 36.61 -4.06 0.92
CA LYS A 276 38.04 -4.38 1.01
C LYS A 276 38.81 -3.15 1.51
N LYS A 277 39.42 -3.23 2.69
CA LYS A 277 40.32 -2.20 3.21
C LYS A 277 41.77 -2.58 2.95
N GLN A 278 42.61 -1.59 2.66
CA GLN A 278 44.06 -1.74 2.62
C GLN A 278 44.63 -1.04 3.84
N ASP A 279 45.38 -1.76 4.66
CA ASP A 279 46.20 -1.14 5.71
C ASP A 279 47.53 -0.64 5.12
N GLU A 280 48.10 0.41 5.73
CA GLU A 280 49.39 0.99 5.32
C GLU A 280 50.55 -0.02 5.38
N GLU A 281 50.39 -1.14 6.10
CA GLU A 281 51.43 -2.18 6.32
C GLU A 281 51.21 -3.50 5.55
N SER A 282 50.42 -3.50 4.46
CA SER A 282 50.42 -4.49 3.36
C SER A 282 49.46 -5.70 3.37
N ASP A 283 48.61 -5.89 4.38
CA ASP A 283 47.52 -6.89 4.28
C ASP A 283 46.17 -6.21 4.03
N SER A 284 45.52 -6.60 2.93
CA SER A 284 44.14 -6.18 2.67
C SER A 284 43.17 -7.07 3.43
N HIS A 285 42.35 -6.51 4.30
CA HIS A 285 41.33 -7.25 5.03
C HIS A 285 39.92 -6.83 4.58
N ILE A 286 38.96 -7.74 4.73
CA ILE A 286 37.57 -7.54 4.32
C ILE A 286 36.74 -7.27 5.57
N VAL A 287 35.93 -6.21 5.53
CA VAL A 287 35.09 -5.77 6.65
C VAL A 287 33.66 -5.55 6.16
N LEU A 288 32.69 -5.96 6.97
CA LEU A 288 31.31 -5.54 6.80
C LEU A 288 31.12 -4.15 7.42
N GLU A 289 30.89 -3.16 6.58
CA GLU A 289 30.54 -1.81 7.03
C GLU A 289 29.03 -1.67 7.10
N SER A 290 28.49 -1.18 8.21
CA SER A 290 27.05 -0.98 8.42
C SER A 290 26.77 0.51 8.57
N TYR A 291 25.85 1.02 7.76
CA TYR A 291 25.47 2.43 7.66
C TYR A 291 24.03 2.59 8.12
N ASN A 292 23.78 3.47 9.10
CA ASN A 292 22.42 3.81 9.51
C ASN A 292 21.69 4.65 8.43
N PRO A 293 20.38 4.94 8.56
CA PRO A 293 19.64 5.65 7.50
C PRO A 293 20.22 7.03 7.14
N SER A 294 20.79 7.74 8.11
CA SER A 294 21.42 9.04 7.87
C SER A 294 22.77 8.89 7.17
N GLU A 295 23.58 7.91 7.57
CA GLU A 295 24.89 7.62 6.97
C GLU A 295 24.75 7.04 5.55
N SER A 296 23.68 6.30 5.28
CA SER A 296 23.39 5.71 3.96
C SER A 296 23.23 6.76 2.86
N ILE A 297 22.88 8.00 3.22
CA ILE A 297 22.76 9.12 2.27
C ILE A 297 24.08 9.39 1.55
N ASP A 298 25.20 9.34 2.27
CA ASP A 298 26.52 9.56 1.65
C ASP A 298 26.88 8.42 0.70
N ILE A 299 26.48 7.18 1.03
CA ILE A 299 26.63 6.04 0.12
C ILE A 299 25.80 6.24 -1.15
N PHE A 300 24.54 6.70 -1.05
CA PHE A 300 23.72 6.96 -2.24
C PHE A 300 24.31 8.06 -3.13
N LYS A 301 24.83 9.13 -2.52
CA LYS A 301 25.50 10.21 -3.26
C LYS A 301 26.72 9.72 -4.02
N ASP A 302 27.55 8.89 -3.39
CA ASP A 302 28.77 8.38 -4.01
C ASP A 302 28.46 7.34 -5.10
N ALA A 303 27.57 6.38 -4.81
CA ALA A 303 27.16 5.34 -5.74
C ALA A 303 26.49 5.91 -7.01
N LEU A 304 25.73 6.99 -6.87
CA LEU A 304 24.99 7.63 -7.97
C LEU A 304 25.70 8.88 -8.51
N SER A 305 26.94 9.17 -8.10
CA SER A 305 27.67 10.38 -8.50
C SER A 305 27.84 10.55 -10.01
N ASN A 306 28.01 9.43 -10.73
CA ASN A 306 28.14 9.38 -12.18
C ASN A 306 26.85 8.93 -12.89
N ASN A 307 25.73 8.83 -12.17
CA ASN A 307 24.47 8.38 -12.76
C ASN A 307 23.94 9.41 -13.77
N SER A 308 23.66 8.93 -14.98
CA SER A 308 23.21 9.75 -16.10
C SER A 308 22.35 8.93 -17.07
N VAL A 309 21.57 9.63 -17.88
CA VAL A 309 20.76 9.03 -18.95
C VAL A 309 20.93 9.78 -20.25
N ASP A 310 21.06 9.04 -21.35
CA ASP A 310 20.93 9.59 -22.70
C ASP A 310 19.44 9.82 -23.02
N TYR A 311 19.08 11.08 -23.20
CA TYR A 311 17.75 11.49 -23.63
C TYR A 311 17.86 12.37 -24.87
N ASP A 312 17.36 11.87 -26.00
CA ASP A 312 17.43 12.52 -27.32
C ASP A 312 18.87 12.94 -27.75
N GLY A 313 19.88 12.17 -27.34
CA GLY A 313 21.29 12.41 -27.66
C GLY A 313 22.02 13.34 -26.69
N GLU A 314 21.34 13.82 -25.65
CA GLU A 314 21.91 14.63 -24.58
C GLU A 314 22.09 13.78 -23.32
N ASP A 315 23.27 13.85 -22.71
CA ASP A 315 23.57 13.18 -21.45
C ASP A 315 23.05 14.00 -20.26
N ILE A 316 22.02 13.48 -19.59
CA ILE A 316 21.34 14.14 -18.48
C ILE A 316 21.82 13.51 -17.17
N PRO A 317 22.55 14.25 -16.30
CA PRO A 317 22.93 13.74 -14.99
C PRO A 317 21.71 13.62 -14.08
N LEU A 318 21.60 12.49 -13.39
CA LEU A 318 20.53 12.16 -12.44
C LEU A 318 21.12 11.58 -11.13
N PRO A 319 21.98 12.32 -10.42
CA PRO A 319 22.55 11.84 -9.15
C PRO A 319 21.49 11.75 -8.05
N PHE A 320 21.85 11.19 -6.89
CA PHE A 320 21.00 11.26 -5.71
C PHE A 320 20.63 12.72 -5.38
N ASN A 321 19.33 13.02 -5.31
CA ASN A 321 18.84 14.39 -5.29
C ASN A 321 18.60 14.89 -3.85
N VAL A 322 19.58 15.63 -3.32
CA VAL A 322 19.54 16.14 -1.94
C VAL A 322 18.45 17.19 -1.72
N GLU A 323 18.04 17.92 -2.77
CA GLU A 323 16.94 18.89 -2.64
C GLU A 323 15.59 18.18 -2.45
N ILE A 324 15.38 17.06 -3.14
CA ILE A 324 14.22 16.20 -2.92
C ILE A 324 14.24 15.60 -1.50
N LEU A 325 15.41 15.16 -1.02
CA LEU A 325 15.55 14.64 0.34
C LEU A 325 15.13 15.68 1.40
N LYS A 326 15.59 16.93 1.28
CA LYS A 326 15.15 18.03 2.16
C LYS A 326 13.63 18.21 2.12
N TRP A 327 13.05 18.12 0.92
CA TRP A 327 11.62 18.19 0.72
C TRP A 327 10.86 17.07 1.45
N ALA A 328 11.36 15.84 1.36
CA ALA A 328 10.81 14.68 2.05
C ALA A 328 10.94 14.80 3.59
N ASP A 329 12.05 15.36 4.09
CA ASP A 329 12.22 15.67 5.52
C ASP A 329 11.18 16.65 6.05
N GLU A 330 10.86 17.70 5.29
CA GLU A 330 9.78 18.64 5.62
C GLU A 330 8.42 17.94 5.63
N THR A 331 8.15 17.07 4.63
CA THR A 331 6.92 16.28 4.58
C THR A 331 6.77 15.37 5.79
N ARG A 332 7.85 14.68 6.20
CA ARG A 332 7.88 13.86 7.42
C ARG A 332 7.56 14.68 8.68
N LYS A 333 8.17 15.86 8.84
CA LYS A 333 7.90 16.75 9.99
C LYS A 333 6.43 17.14 10.07
N ILE A 334 5.80 17.45 8.94
CA ILE A 334 4.36 17.73 8.86
C ILE A 334 3.56 16.51 9.35
N MET A 335 3.83 15.32 8.80
CA MET A 335 3.12 14.09 9.17
C MET A 335 3.29 13.71 10.65
N CYS A 336 4.45 13.97 11.25
CA CYS A 336 4.67 13.73 12.68
C CYS A 336 3.79 14.60 13.59
N SER A 337 3.31 15.75 13.10
CA SER A 337 2.43 16.65 13.84
C SER A 337 0.93 16.39 13.60
N ALA A 338 0.60 15.46 12.72
CA ALA A 338 -0.77 15.16 12.31
C ALA A 338 -1.60 14.62 13.49
N LYS A 339 -2.85 15.08 13.58
CA LYS A 339 -3.84 14.60 14.55
C LYS A 339 -5.16 14.38 13.84
N VAL A 340 -5.87 13.32 14.21
CA VAL A 340 -7.22 13.06 13.69
C VAL A 340 -8.17 14.14 14.23
N PRO A 341 -8.90 14.87 13.37
CA PRO A 341 -9.83 15.89 13.83
C PRO A 341 -10.98 15.31 14.67
N PRO A 342 -11.59 16.10 15.56
CA PRO A 342 -12.73 15.65 16.35
C PRO A 342 -13.88 15.12 15.46
N GLY A 343 -14.44 13.98 15.85
CA GLY A 343 -15.57 13.37 15.12
C GLY A 343 -15.20 12.65 13.82
N VAL A 344 -13.92 12.58 13.46
CA VAL A 344 -13.43 11.68 12.40
C VAL A 344 -12.87 10.41 13.03
N LYS A 345 -13.26 9.26 12.50
CA LYS A 345 -12.74 7.95 12.95
C LYS A 345 -11.54 7.53 12.11
N PHE A 346 -10.51 6.98 12.73
CA PHE A 346 -9.35 6.43 12.04
C PHE A 346 -9.21 4.94 12.33
N TYR A 347 -8.94 4.15 11.28
CA TYR A 347 -8.71 2.72 11.34
C TYR A 347 -7.45 2.37 10.55
N ASN A 348 -6.73 1.36 11.00
CA ASN A 348 -5.51 0.89 10.36
C ASN A 348 -5.57 -0.63 10.14
N ILE A 349 -5.32 -1.08 8.92
CA ILE A 349 -5.10 -2.48 8.56
C ILE A 349 -3.66 -2.59 8.08
N TYR A 350 -2.89 -3.52 8.63
CA TYR A 350 -1.51 -3.74 8.23
C TYR A 350 -1.27 -5.22 7.92
N GLY A 351 -0.41 -5.51 6.95
CA GLY A 351 -0.08 -6.88 6.60
C GLY A 351 0.97 -7.49 7.54
N THR A 352 0.88 -8.81 7.74
CA THR A 352 1.79 -9.57 8.62
C THR A 352 2.18 -10.90 7.96
N ASN A 353 3.06 -11.64 8.64
CA ASN A 353 3.48 -13.01 8.32
C ASN A 353 4.25 -13.18 7.01
N LEU A 354 4.88 -12.12 6.50
CA LEU A 354 5.81 -12.20 5.38
C LEU A 354 7.18 -11.63 5.74
N GLU A 355 8.22 -12.31 5.27
CA GLU A 355 9.60 -11.80 5.34
C GLU A 355 9.70 -10.49 4.56
N THR A 356 9.88 -9.40 5.30
CA THR A 356 9.85 -8.05 4.75
C THR A 356 11.22 -7.40 4.83
N PRO A 357 11.81 -6.99 3.70
CA PRO A 357 13.13 -6.36 3.67
C PRO A 357 13.24 -5.15 4.59
N HIS A 358 14.09 -5.29 5.61
CA HIS A 358 14.30 -4.25 6.62
C HIS A 358 15.68 -3.59 6.48
N SER A 359 16.74 -4.40 6.39
CA SER A 359 18.11 -3.97 6.10
C SER A 359 18.58 -4.60 4.79
N VAL A 360 19.51 -3.95 4.10
CA VAL A 360 20.05 -4.42 2.81
C VAL A 360 21.56 -4.62 2.95
N CYS A 361 22.07 -5.74 2.45
CA CYS A 361 23.49 -6.06 2.48
C CYS A 361 24.01 -6.37 1.07
N TYR A 362 25.16 -5.79 0.71
CA TYR A 362 25.83 -5.97 -0.58
C TYR A 362 27.22 -6.58 -0.45
N GLY A 363 27.57 -7.43 -1.43
CA GLY A 363 28.84 -8.15 -1.46
C GLY A 363 28.86 -9.34 -0.50
N SER A 364 30.04 -9.95 -0.37
CA SER A 364 30.31 -11.03 0.57
C SER A 364 31.80 -11.06 0.92
N GLU A 365 32.20 -11.88 1.90
CA GLU A 365 33.62 -12.13 2.18
C GLU A 365 34.41 -12.61 0.96
N GLY A 366 33.79 -13.39 0.06
CA GLY A 366 34.44 -13.87 -1.17
C GLY A 366 34.44 -12.85 -2.32
N MET A 367 33.51 -11.90 -2.30
CA MET A 367 33.28 -10.90 -3.36
C MET A 367 32.91 -9.54 -2.73
N PRO A 368 33.88 -8.83 -2.11
CA PRO A 368 33.62 -7.53 -1.53
C PRO A 368 33.42 -6.46 -2.62
N VAL A 369 32.64 -5.43 -2.31
CA VAL A 369 32.41 -4.27 -3.17
C VAL A 369 33.64 -3.36 -3.12
N THR A 370 34.28 -3.14 -4.26
CA THR A 370 35.46 -2.27 -4.38
C THR A 370 35.09 -0.83 -4.70
N ASP A 371 34.20 -0.63 -5.66
CA ASP A 371 33.67 0.68 -6.03
C ASP A 371 32.18 0.76 -5.68
N LEU A 372 31.75 1.86 -5.05
CA LEU A 372 30.34 2.06 -4.72
C LEU A 372 29.46 2.20 -5.96
N GLN A 373 30.04 2.60 -7.10
CA GLN A 373 29.31 2.66 -8.39
C GLN A 373 28.96 1.26 -8.93
N GLU A 374 29.63 0.20 -8.44
CA GLU A 374 29.32 -1.19 -8.79
C GLU A 374 28.07 -1.71 -8.06
N LEU A 375 27.60 -1.03 -7.02
CA LEU A 375 26.44 -1.46 -6.23
C LEU A 375 25.20 -1.71 -7.10
N GLN A 376 25.03 -0.95 -8.19
CA GLN A 376 23.94 -1.13 -9.13
C GLN A 376 23.90 -2.53 -9.77
N PHE A 377 25.05 -3.18 -9.91
CA PHE A 377 25.20 -4.51 -10.50
C PHE A 377 25.29 -5.63 -9.46
N CYS A 378 25.43 -5.27 -8.18
CA CYS A 378 25.46 -6.23 -7.09
C CYS A 378 24.04 -6.71 -6.75
N LEU A 379 23.87 -8.00 -6.52
CA LEU A 379 22.62 -8.54 -6.00
C LEU A 379 22.53 -8.24 -4.50
N PRO A 380 21.46 -7.58 -4.03
CA PRO A 380 21.24 -7.36 -2.61
C PRO A 380 20.87 -8.67 -1.90
N THR A 381 21.30 -8.78 -0.66
CA THR A 381 20.74 -9.71 0.34
C THR A 381 19.98 -8.89 1.38
N TYR A 382 18.96 -9.49 1.97
CA TYR A 382 18.07 -8.77 2.88
C TYR A 382 18.11 -9.40 4.27
N VAL A 383 18.12 -8.54 5.29
CA VAL A 383 17.69 -8.93 6.64
C VAL A 383 16.23 -8.55 6.75
N CYS A 384 15.39 -9.55 6.93
CA CYS A 384 13.94 -9.38 6.94
C CYS A 384 13.39 -9.32 8.37
N VAL A 385 12.28 -8.61 8.51
CA VAL A 385 11.42 -8.61 9.70
C VAL A 385 9.99 -8.97 9.30
N ASP A 386 9.09 -9.10 10.28
CA ASP A 386 7.67 -9.33 9.98
C ASP A 386 7.03 -8.12 9.29
N GLY A 387 6.16 -8.38 8.33
CA GLY A 387 5.48 -7.37 7.52
C GLY A 387 4.67 -8.00 6.39
N ASP A 388 4.46 -7.23 5.33
CA ASP A 388 3.66 -7.62 4.16
C ASP A 388 4.49 -7.90 2.89
N GLY A 389 5.81 -8.07 3.05
CA GLY A 389 6.78 -8.23 1.96
C GLY A 389 7.33 -6.91 1.42
N THR A 390 6.72 -5.76 1.76
CA THR A 390 7.21 -4.43 1.40
C THR A 390 7.41 -3.53 2.63
N VAL A 391 6.42 -3.47 3.50
CA VAL A 391 6.34 -2.57 4.66
C VAL A 391 6.44 -3.38 5.95
N PRO A 392 7.45 -3.11 6.80
CA PRO A 392 7.54 -3.73 8.11
C PRO A 392 6.32 -3.43 8.99
N VAL A 393 5.86 -4.41 9.79
CA VAL A 393 4.74 -4.23 10.74
C VAL A 393 4.95 -3.00 11.63
N GLU A 394 6.18 -2.82 12.14
CA GLU A 394 6.52 -1.70 13.01
C GLU A 394 6.28 -0.34 12.34
N SER A 395 6.62 -0.21 11.05
CA SER A 395 6.37 1.00 10.26
C SER A 395 4.87 1.21 10.04
N ALA A 396 4.13 0.15 9.71
CA ALA A 396 2.70 0.23 9.44
C ALA A 396 1.86 0.53 10.70
N LYS A 397 2.33 0.13 11.89
CA LYS A 397 1.67 0.43 13.17
C LYS A 397 2.03 1.82 13.71
N ALA A 398 3.18 2.38 13.33
CA ALA A 398 3.70 3.65 13.84
C ALA A 398 3.04 4.88 13.19
N ASP A 399 1.71 4.86 13.10
CA ASP A 399 0.90 5.95 12.53
C ASP A 399 0.88 7.20 13.42
N GLY A 400 1.06 7.06 14.74
CA GLY A 400 1.04 8.19 15.68
C GLY A 400 -0.32 8.89 15.83
N LEU A 401 -1.40 8.23 15.42
CA LEU A 401 -2.77 8.72 15.45
C LEU A 401 -3.58 7.97 16.51
N ASN A 402 -4.70 8.57 16.96
CA ASN A 402 -5.65 7.88 17.80
C ASN A 402 -6.58 7.03 16.92
N ALA A 403 -6.28 5.74 16.78
CA ALA A 403 -7.09 4.82 15.98
C ALA A 403 -8.18 4.17 16.82
N GLU A 404 -9.36 4.00 16.22
CA GLU A 404 -10.46 3.21 16.78
C GLU A 404 -10.09 1.71 16.82
N ALA A 405 -9.36 1.24 15.80
CA ALA A 405 -8.82 -0.11 15.74
C ALA A 405 -7.59 -0.18 14.84
N ARG A 406 -6.68 -1.11 15.17
CA ARG A 406 -5.58 -1.55 14.32
C ARG A 406 -5.67 -3.05 14.13
N PHE A 407 -5.64 -3.53 12.90
CA PHE A 407 -5.86 -4.95 12.60
C PHE A 407 -4.73 -5.49 11.72
N GLY A 408 -4.04 -6.52 12.21
CA GLY A 408 -3.05 -7.26 11.45
C GLY A 408 -3.74 -8.33 10.60
N VAL A 409 -3.43 -8.40 9.31
CA VAL A 409 -3.94 -9.44 8.41
C VAL A 409 -2.76 -10.12 7.72
N PRO A 410 -2.59 -11.45 7.81
CA PRO A 410 -1.57 -12.16 7.06
C PRO A 410 -1.78 -11.93 5.55
N GLY A 411 -0.79 -11.40 4.84
CA GLY A 411 -0.96 -11.14 3.41
C GLY A 411 0.14 -10.30 2.78
N GLU A 412 0.26 -10.45 1.46
CA GLU A 412 1.18 -9.68 0.63
C GLU A 412 0.68 -8.23 0.45
N HIS A 413 1.62 -7.29 0.37
CA HIS A 413 1.39 -5.85 0.34
C HIS A 413 0.27 -5.44 -0.62
N ARG A 414 0.27 -5.94 -1.87
CA ARG A 414 -0.82 -5.68 -2.81
C ARG A 414 -1.99 -6.64 -2.63
N GLY A 415 -1.72 -7.92 -2.37
CA GLY A 415 -2.69 -9.00 -2.19
C GLY A 415 -3.71 -8.75 -1.08
N ILE A 416 -3.35 -7.96 -0.07
CA ILE A 416 -4.26 -7.55 1.02
C ILE A 416 -5.51 -6.81 0.52
N LEU A 417 -5.46 -6.16 -0.65
CA LEU A 417 -6.62 -5.52 -1.29
C LEU A 417 -7.63 -6.51 -1.89
N CYS A 418 -7.24 -7.77 -2.03
CA CYS A 418 -8.06 -8.87 -2.54
C CYS A 418 -8.48 -9.86 -1.42
N ASP A 419 -8.03 -9.62 -0.19
CA ASP A 419 -8.24 -10.55 0.92
C ASP A 419 -9.69 -10.48 1.46
N HIS A 420 -10.32 -11.65 1.58
CA HIS A 420 -11.71 -11.75 2.04
C HIS A 420 -11.92 -11.30 3.49
N HIS A 421 -10.90 -11.41 4.34
CA HIS A 421 -10.93 -10.93 5.72
C HIS A 421 -10.96 -9.41 5.75
N VAL A 422 -10.10 -8.77 4.96
CA VAL A 422 -10.09 -7.32 4.78
C VAL A 422 -11.44 -6.82 4.28
N PHE A 423 -12.06 -7.51 3.32
CA PHE A 423 -13.41 -7.20 2.86
C PHE A 423 -14.45 -7.24 3.97
N ARG A 424 -14.43 -8.26 4.83
CA ARG A 424 -15.35 -8.35 5.99
C ARG A 424 -15.14 -7.20 6.98
N ILE A 425 -13.88 -6.89 7.31
CA ILE A 425 -13.51 -5.80 8.22
C ILE A 425 -14.02 -4.47 7.67
N ILE A 426 -13.72 -4.16 6.41
CA ILE A 426 -14.15 -2.92 5.75
C ILE A 426 -15.67 -2.83 5.69
N LYS A 427 -16.35 -3.91 5.27
CA LYS A 427 -17.81 -3.94 5.20
C LYS A 427 -18.45 -3.62 6.55
N HIS A 428 -17.91 -4.17 7.63
CA HIS A 428 -18.35 -3.89 9.00
C HIS A 428 -18.12 -2.42 9.38
N TRP A 429 -16.92 -1.88 9.20
CA TRP A 429 -16.63 -0.48 9.56
C TRP A 429 -17.41 0.55 8.73
N LEU A 430 -17.78 0.20 7.50
CA LEU A 430 -18.64 1.01 6.65
C LEU A 430 -20.13 0.89 6.99
N ASN A 431 -20.53 -0.01 7.90
CA ASN A 431 -21.91 -0.41 8.15
C ASN A 431 -22.64 -0.80 6.85
N ALA A 432 -21.93 -1.47 5.94
CA ALA A 432 -22.47 -1.93 4.67
C ALA A 432 -23.07 -3.34 4.75
N ASP A 433 -23.34 -3.81 5.97
CA ASP A 433 -23.87 -5.14 6.20
C ASP A 433 -25.38 -5.17 6.42
N SER A 434 -25.99 -6.21 5.89
CA SER A 434 -27.35 -6.63 6.20
C SER A 434 -27.38 -7.99 6.92
N ASP A 435 -26.21 -8.59 7.20
CA ASP A 435 -26.09 -9.88 7.90
C ASP A 435 -26.35 -9.72 9.42
N PRO A 436 -27.50 -10.18 9.93
CA PRO A 436 -27.82 -10.11 11.35
C PRO A 436 -27.05 -11.14 12.19
N PHE A 437 -26.27 -12.04 11.55
CA PHE A 437 -25.48 -13.07 12.22
C PHE A 437 -23.99 -12.73 12.32
N TYR A 438 -23.52 -11.65 11.68
CA TYR A 438 -22.15 -11.17 11.81
C TYR A 438 -21.89 -10.74 13.26
N ASN A 439 -21.01 -11.47 13.94
CA ASN A 439 -20.57 -11.17 15.28
C ASN A 439 -19.07 -10.87 15.26
N PRO A 440 -18.65 -9.60 15.42
CA PRO A 440 -17.23 -9.26 15.44
C PRO A 440 -16.43 -10.14 16.41
N VAL A 441 -16.93 -10.44 17.61
CA VAL A 441 -16.20 -11.26 18.60
C VAL A 441 -15.97 -12.71 18.13
N ASN A 442 -16.85 -13.28 17.30
CA ASN A 442 -16.75 -14.65 16.81
C ASN A 442 -16.15 -14.74 15.40
N ASP A 443 -16.36 -13.73 14.57
CA ASP A 443 -15.94 -13.67 13.17
C ASP A 443 -14.59 -12.94 12.99
N TYR A 444 -14.15 -12.14 13.98
CA TYR A 444 -12.75 -11.71 14.11
C TYR A 444 -11.84 -12.88 14.53
N VAL A 445 -12.38 -13.93 15.18
CA VAL A 445 -11.66 -15.18 15.45
C VAL A 445 -11.86 -16.12 14.28
N ILE A 446 -10.98 -16.00 13.30
CA ILE A 446 -10.91 -17.00 12.23
C ILE A 446 -10.19 -18.20 12.81
N LEU A 447 -10.96 -19.21 13.22
CA LEU A 447 -10.41 -20.55 13.27
C LEU A 447 -9.82 -20.82 11.88
N PRO A 448 -8.50 -21.06 11.75
CA PRO A 448 -7.93 -21.38 10.45
C PRO A 448 -8.78 -22.50 9.85
N THR A 449 -9.23 -22.30 8.61
CA THR A 449 -9.77 -23.41 7.83
C THR A 449 -8.78 -24.55 7.96
N THR A 450 -9.28 -25.77 8.14
CA THR A 450 -8.55 -27.01 8.49
C THR A 450 -7.32 -27.34 7.63
N PHE A 451 -7.00 -26.50 6.64
CA PHE A 451 -5.86 -26.52 5.75
C PHE A 451 -4.63 -25.73 6.24
N GLU A 452 -4.77 -24.74 7.12
CA GLU A 452 -3.68 -23.82 7.53
C GLU A 452 -3.06 -24.15 8.91
N MET A 453 -3.29 -25.36 9.42
CA MET A 453 -2.69 -25.81 10.69
C MET A 453 -1.35 -26.51 10.43
N GLU A 454 -0.23 -25.85 10.67
CA GLU A 454 1.06 -26.54 10.83
C GLU A 454 1.09 -27.30 12.17
N SER A 455 1.03 -28.63 12.09
CA SER A 455 1.11 -29.49 13.26
C SER A 455 2.58 -29.81 13.58
N HIS A 456 3.14 -29.25 14.65
CA HIS A 456 4.40 -29.72 15.19
C HIS A 456 4.18 -30.89 16.17
N ARG A 457 4.86 -32.01 15.91
CA ARG A 457 4.89 -33.16 16.83
C ARG A 457 6.11 -33.03 17.75
N GLU A 458 5.86 -32.76 19.03
CA GLU A 458 6.87 -32.97 20.07
C GLU A 458 6.31 -33.84 21.19
N LYS A 459 7.06 -34.90 21.55
CA LYS A 459 6.81 -35.77 22.73
C LYS A 459 5.38 -36.32 22.84
N GLY A 460 4.76 -36.68 21.72
CA GLY A 460 3.47 -37.40 21.71
C GLY A 460 2.23 -36.54 22.00
N VAL A 461 2.39 -35.23 22.16
CA VAL A 461 1.28 -34.27 22.29
C VAL A 461 1.23 -33.43 21.03
N THR A 462 0.06 -33.38 20.40
CA THR A 462 -0.17 -32.45 19.27
C THR A 462 -0.50 -31.09 19.90
N VAL A 463 0.41 -30.13 19.78
CA VAL A 463 0.21 -28.77 20.29
C VAL A 463 -0.05 -27.87 19.09
N THR A 464 -1.23 -27.27 19.05
CA THR A 464 -1.56 -26.21 18.08
C THR A 464 -1.17 -24.88 18.73
N SER A 465 -0.30 -24.11 18.07
CA SER A 465 0.15 -22.79 18.55
C SER A 465 -0.44 -21.71 17.64
N LEU A 466 -1.33 -20.87 18.18
CA LEU A 466 -1.73 -19.61 17.57
C LEU A 466 -0.89 -18.50 18.21
N LYS A 467 -0.17 -17.72 17.40
CA LYS A 467 0.52 -16.51 17.87
C LYS A 467 -0.28 -15.32 17.34
N GLU A 468 -1.18 -14.82 18.18
CA GLU A 468 -2.04 -13.68 17.87
C GLU A 468 -1.73 -12.52 18.81
N GLU A 469 -1.43 -11.34 18.26
CA GLU A 469 -1.30 -10.09 18.99
C GLU A 469 -2.42 -9.13 18.55
N TRP A 470 -3.27 -8.70 19.49
CA TRP A 470 -4.37 -7.77 19.24
C TRP A 470 -4.40 -6.67 20.30
N GLU A 471 -4.82 -5.45 19.93
CA GLU A 471 -5.10 -4.35 20.86
C GLU A 471 -6.47 -3.73 20.55
N ILE A 472 -7.39 -3.81 21.51
CA ILE A 472 -8.66 -3.07 21.51
C ILE A 472 -8.55 -1.97 22.56
N ILE A 473 -8.60 -0.71 22.15
CA ILE A 473 -8.52 0.44 23.06
C ILE A 473 -9.96 0.88 23.39
N SER A 474 -10.46 0.51 24.58
CA SER A 474 -11.73 1.05 25.08
C SER A 474 -11.49 2.44 25.69
N SER A 475 -12.25 3.43 25.24
CA SER A 475 -12.28 4.76 25.83
C SER A 475 -13.12 4.74 27.11
N ASP A 476 -12.58 4.22 28.21
CA ASP A 476 -13.03 4.47 29.58
C ASP A 476 -12.04 3.81 30.55
N GLU A 477 -11.14 4.60 31.14
CA GLU A 477 -10.75 4.57 32.57
C GLU A 477 -9.43 5.33 32.78
N TYR A 478 -9.55 6.45 33.50
CA TYR A 478 -8.44 7.11 34.18
C TYR A 478 -7.93 6.21 35.32
N GLU A 479 -6.61 6.15 35.46
CA GLU A 479 -5.84 5.62 36.60
C GLU A 479 -5.99 4.13 36.98
N ASN A 480 -5.09 3.28 36.44
CA ASN A 480 -4.18 2.46 37.26
C ASN A 480 -3.17 1.68 36.41
N GLU A 481 -1.92 1.62 36.88
CA GLU A 481 -0.89 0.73 36.36
C GLU A 481 -1.31 -0.75 36.51
N LYS A 482 -1.81 -1.37 35.43
CA LYS A 482 -1.81 -2.83 35.29
C LYS A 482 -1.36 -3.20 33.87
N ARG A 483 -0.35 -4.07 33.81
CA ARG A 483 0.17 -4.69 32.58
C ARG A 483 -0.98 -5.32 31.77
N PRO A 484 -0.95 -5.25 30.43
CA PRO A 484 -1.94 -5.92 29.59
C PRO A 484 -1.85 -7.44 29.83
N CYS A 485 -3.00 -8.06 30.05
CA CYS A 485 -3.12 -9.48 30.36
C CYS A 485 -3.19 -10.25 29.02
N VAL A 486 -2.15 -11.00 28.68
CA VAL A 486 -2.18 -11.96 27.57
C VAL A 486 -2.96 -13.19 28.03
N SER A 487 -4.16 -13.42 27.50
CA SER A 487 -4.91 -14.65 27.79
C SER A 487 -4.49 -15.78 26.84
N ASN A 488 -3.78 -16.77 27.38
CA ASN A 488 -3.51 -18.03 26.68
C ASN A 488 -4.75 -18.94 26.75
N ILE A 489 -5.33 -19.28 25.60
CA ILE A 489 -6.37 -20.33 25.50
C ILE A 489 -5.66 -21.65 25.18
N SER A 490 -5.81 -22.64 26.05
CA SER A 490 -5.32 -24.01 25.81
C SER A 490 -6.51 -24.96 25.64
N LEU A 491 -6.59 -25.59 24.47
CA LEU A 491 -7.57 -26.65 24.17
C LEU A 491 -6.90 -28.01 24.40
N SER A 492 -7.46 -28.82 25.28
CA SER A 492 -7.04 -30.22 25.46
C SER A 492 -8.14 -31.16 25.00
N TYR A 493 -7.80 -32.14 24.16
CA TYR A 493 -8.71 -33.21 23.76
C TYR A 493 -8.42 -34.45 24.59
N ALA A 494 -9.41 -34.90 25.37
CA ALA A 494 -9.40 -36.22 25.99
C ALA A 494 -10.29 -37.16 25.18
N GLN A 495 -9.72 -38.20 24.57
CA GLN A 495 -10.50 -39.29 23.97
C GLN A 495 -11.03 -40.20 25.08
N ASN A 496 -12.36 -40.28 25.21
CA ASN A 496 -13.00 -41.37 25.94
C ASN A 496 -13.75 -42.29 24.96
N ASN A 497 -13.65 -43.59 25.21
CA ASN A 497 -13.97 -44.70 24.30
C ASN A 497 -15.47 -44.93 24.00
N GLU A 498 -16.32 -43.92 24.15
CA GLU A 498 -17.76 -44.02 23.86
C GLU A 498 -18.26 -42.83 23.01
N GLY A 499 -17.65 -42.59 21.85
CA GLY A 499 -18.27 -41.98 20.67
C GLY A 499 -19.02 -40.63 20.80
N LYS A 500 -18.98 -39.95 21.95
CA LYS A 500 -19.60 -38.64 22.18
C LYS A 500 -18.50 -37.62 22.44
N GLN A 501 -18.36 -36.67 21.52
CA GLN A 501 -17.54 -35.48 21.74
C GLN A 501 -18.22 -34.64 22.83
N GLN A 502 -17.59 -34.56 24.00
CA GLN A 502 -17.99 -33.66 25.07
C GLN A 502 -16.94 -32.55 25.14
N VAL A 503 -17.31 -31.35 24.71
CA VAL A 503 -16.48 -30.15 24.89
C VAL A 503 -16.61 -29.74 26.35
N GLN A 504 -15.53 -29.88 27.12
CA GLN A 504 -15.49 -29.38 28.49
C GLN A 504 -14.69 -28.07 28.51
N LEU A 505 -15.42 -26.95 28.54
CA LEU A 505 -14.86 -25.64 28.83
C LEU A 505 -14.56 -25.56 30.33
N SER A 506 -13.30 -25.68 30.70
CA SER A 506 -12.84 -25.40 32.06
C SER A 506 -12.64 -23.89 32.21
N ALA A 507 -13.70 -23.15 32.50
CA ALA A 507 -13.54 -21.79 33.01
C ALA A 507 -13.05 -21.88 34.46
N VAL A 508 -11.86 -21.36 34.76
CA VAL A 508 -11.46 -21.11 36.14
C VAL A 508 -12.31 -19.94 36.63
N SER A 509 -13.35 -20.25 37.41
CA SER A 509 -14.14 -19.25 38.12
C SER A 509 -13.27 -18.58 39.19
N VAL A 510 -13.03 -17.28 39.07
CA VAL A 510 -12.59 -16.46 40.20
C VAL A 510 -13.85 -15.99 40.93
N SER A 511 -14.08 -16.50 42.14
CA SER A 511 -15.15 -15.99 43.00
C SER A 511 -14.74 -14.61 43.52
N VAL A 512 -15.67 -13.65 43.42
CA VAL A 512 -15.59 -12.39 44.17
C VAL A 512 -16.31 -12.65 45.48
N ASP A 513 -15.56 -12.87 46.56
CA ASP A 513 -16.14 -12.82 47.90
C ASP A 513 -16.46 -11.35 48.21
N ALA A 514 -17.73 -11.09 48.49
CA ALA A 514 -18.20 -9.83 49.03
C ALA A 514 -17.79 -9.71 50.51
N SER A 515 -17.06 -8.65 50.84
CA SER A 515 -16.98 -8.06 52.18
C SER A 515 -16.70 -6.57 52.04
#